data_AF-A0A6G3WSA3-F1
#
_entry.id   AF-A0A6G3WSA3-F1
#
_cell.length_a   1.000
_cell.length_b   1.000
_cell.length_c   1.000
_cell.angle_alpha   90.00
_cell.angle_beta   90.00
_cell.angle_gamma   90.00
#
_symmetry.space_group_name_H-M   'P 1'
#
loop_
_entity.id
_entity.type
_entity.pdbx_description
1 polymer ?
#
loop_
_entity_poly.entity_id
_entity_poly.type
_entity_poly.pdbx_seq_one_letter_code
_entity_poly.pdbx_strand_id
1 'polypeptide(L)'
;TVRHVELLALAPARLMLVLITDTGRVEQRMIDCPAPFGEASLADLRARLNSRVVGRRFADVPQLVQELPESFDSEDRGTVSTVLSTLLETLVEETEERLMI
;
A
#
# COMPACT_ATOMS: atom_id res chain seq x y z
N THR A 1 11.94 -6.90 -5.46
CA THR A 1 11.68 -6.42 -4.08
C THR A 1 10.90 -5.13 -4.15
N VAL A 2 10.31 -4.68 -3.05
CA VAL A 2 9.65 -3.36 -3.02
C VAL A 2 10.73 -2.29 -3.00
N ARG A 3 10.75 -1.40 -4.00
CA ARG A 3 11.65 -0.25 -4.01
C ARG A 3 11.00 0.93 -3.30
N HIS A 4 9.72 1.18 -3.54
CA HIS A 4 9.02 2.33 -2.97
C HIS A 4 7.50 2.17 -3.09
N VAL A 5 6.75 2.81 -2.18
CA VAL A 5 5.29 2.94 -2.28
C VAL A 5 4.89 4.42 -2.15
N GLU A 6 4.11 4.94 -3.08
CA GLU A 6 3.44 6.24 -2.93
C GLU A 6 1.94 6.06 -2.73
N LEU A 7 1.35 7.00 -2.00
CA LEU A 7 -0.10 7.12 -1.82
C LEU A 7 -0.48 8.57 -2.12
N LEU A 8 -1.38 8.76 -3.08
CA LEU A 8 -1.82 10.07 -3.53
C LEU A 8 -3.32 10.23 -3.27
N ALA A 9 -3.73 11.36 -2.69
CA ALA A 9 -5.14 11.72 -2.61
C ALA A 9 -5.62 12.26 -3.97
N LEU A 10 -6.69 11.68 -4.50
CA LEU A 10 -7.33 12.13 -5.74
C LEU A 10 -8.67 12.83 -5.47
N ALA A 11 -9.36 12.40 -4.41
CA ALA A 11 -10.56 13.01 -3.86
C ALA A 11 -10.64 12.65 -2.36
N PRO A 12 -11.56 13.23 -1.56
CA PRO A 12 -11.61 12.99 -0.12
C PRO A 12 -11.60 11.50 0.27
N ALA A 13 -12.34 10.66 -0.46
CA ALA A 13 -12.42 9.21 -0.22
C ALA A 13 -11.85 8.39 -1.41
N ARG A 14 -10.86 8.91 -2.13
CA ARG A 14 -10.24 8.22 -3.27
C ARG A 14 -8.74 8.43 -3.29
N LEU A 15 -8.00 7.33 -3.30
CA LEU A 15 -6.54 7.32 -3.32
C LEU A 15 -6.02 6.62 -4.58
N MET A 16 -4.77 6.91 -4.92
CA MET A 16 -3.96 6.12 -5.85
C MET A 16 -2.75 5.57 -5.11
N LEU A 17 -2.59 4.26 -5.16
CA LEU A 17 -1.39 3.55 -4.73
C LEU A 17 -0.47 3.41 -5.94
N VAL A 18 0.81 3.73 -5.73
CA VAL A 18 1.85 3.48 -6.73
C VAL A 18 2.92 2.60 -6.10
N LEU A 19 3.11 1.40 -6.64
CA LEU A 19 4.17 0.48 -6.23
C LEU A 19 5.31 0.56 -7.25
N ILE A 20 6.52 0.82 -6.76
CA ILE A 20 7.74 0.81 -7.56
C ILE A 20 8.56 -0.40 -7.13
N THR A 21 9.01 -1.20 -8.09
CA THR A 21 9.87 -2.37 -7.83
C THR A 21 11.34 -2.03 -8.04
N ASP A 22 12.23 -2.90 -7.57
CA ASP A 22 13.68 -2.79 -7.82
C ASP A 22 14.06 -2.95 -9.30
N THR A 23 13.22 -3.61 -10.11
CA THR A 23 13.39 -3.71 -11.57
C THR A 23 13.02 -2.42 -12.31
N GLY A 24 12.48 -1.42 -11.61
CA GLY A 24 12.02 -0.17 -12.21
C GLY A 24 10.59 -0.23 -12.76
N ARG A 25 9.87 -1.33 -12.53
CA ARG A 25 8.45 -1.45 -12.85
C ARG A 25 7.62 -0.56 -11.92
N VAL A 26 6.57 0.03 -12.48
CA VAL A 26 5.64 0.92 -11.77
C VAL A 26 4.24 0.38 -11.95
N GLU A 27 3.59 0.03 -10.84
CA GLU A 27 2.20 -0.41 -10.79
C GLU A 27 1.34 0.66 -10.13
N GLN A 28 0.13 0.87 -10.65
CA GLN A 28 -0.80 1.88 -10.14
C GLN A 28 -2.16 1.25 -9.86
N ARG A 29 -2.71 1.51 -8.66
CA ARG A 29 -4.05 1.05 -8.27
C ARG A 29 -4.88 2.19 -7.73
N MET A 30 -6.10 2.29 -8.23
CA MET A 30 -7.14 3.15 -7.69
C MET A 30 -7.75 2.49 -6.46
N ILE A 31 -7.97 3.27 -5.40
CA ILE A 31 -8.54 2.80 -4.15
C ILE A 31 -9.71 3.69 -3.78
N ASP A 32 -10.91 3.12 -3.75
CA ASP A 32 -12.08 3.77 -3.16
C ASP A 32 -12.09 3.50 -1.65
N CYS A 33 -12.06 4.57 -0.86
CA CYS A 33 -11.98 4.49 0.59
C CYS A 33 -13.39 4.45 1.22
N PRO A 34 -13.56 3.78 2.36
CA PRO A 34 -14.85 3.71 3.05
C PRO A 34 -15.31 5.06 3.61
N ALA A 35 -14.38 5.98 3.85
CA ALA A 35 -14.63 7.33 4.35
C ALA A 35 -13.59 8.32 3.81
N PRO A 36 -13.83 9.64 3.91
CA PRO A 36 -12.79 10.63 3.66
C PRO A 36 -11.54 10.35 4.51
N PHE A 37 -10.36 10.49 3.91
CA PHE A 37 -9.09 10.21 4.56
C PHE A 37 -8.20 11.46 4.56
N GLY A 38 -7.80 11.91 5.75
CA GLY A 38 -7.08 13.16 5.93
C GLY A 38 -5.66 13.12 5.37
N GLU A 39 -5.16 14.26 4.89
CA GLU A 39 -3.79 14.37 4.35
C GLU A 39 -2.70 14.01 5.37
N ALA A 40 -2.92 14.35 6.65
CA ALA A 40 -1.98 14.02 7.72
C ALA A 40 -1.91 12.51 7.96
N SER A 41 -3.05 11.83 8.08
CA SER A 41 -3.14 10.37 8.20
C SER A 41 -2.58 9.66 6.96
N LEU A 42 -2.80 10.22 5.77
CA LEU A 42 -2.23 9.71 4.52
C LEU A 42 -0.70 9.81 4.49
N ALA A 43 -0.15 10.95 4.93
CA ALA A 43 1.29 11.12 5.04
C ALA A 43 1.90 10.14 6.05
N ASP A 44 1.25 9.96 7.20
CA ASP A 44 1.69 9.00 8.23
C ASP A 44 1.61 7.55 7.74
N LEU A 45 0.50 7.15 7.11
CA LEU A 45 0.34 5.83 6.49
C LEU A 45 1.45 5.55 5.48
N ARG A 46 1.71 6.51 4.58
CA ARG A 46 2.78 6.37 3.59
C ARG A 46 4.15 6.22 4.24
N ALA A 47 4.48 7.01 5.27
CA ALA A 47 5.76 6.91 5.97
C ALA A 47 5.92 5.56 6.68
N ARG A 48 4.90 5.13 7.42
CA ARG A 48 4.86 3.86 8.15
C ARG A 48 4.87 2.63 7.26
N LEU A 49 4.23 2.72 6.09
CA LEU A 49 4.24 1.65 5.11
C LEU A 49 5.64 1.49 4.51
N ASN A 50 6.22 2.58 4.00
CA ASN A 50 7.56 2.54 3.41
C ASN A 50 8.64 2.06 4.38
N SER A 51 8.58 2.47 5.66
CA SER A 51 9.55 2.01 6.67
C SER A 51 9.51 0.50 6.92
N ARG A 52 8.36 -0.15 6.64
CA ARG A 52 8.17 -1.60 6.79
C ARG A 52 8.53 -2.37 5.53
N VAL A 53 8.17 -1.84 4.34
CA VAL A 53 8.18 -2.63 3.10
C VAL A 53 9.36 -2.35 2.18
N VAL A 54 9.98 -1.16 2.24
CA VAL A 54 11.08 -0.82 1.33
C VAL A 54 12.27 -1.77 1.52
N GLY A 55 12.81 -2.27 0.41
CA GLY A 55 13.88 -3.25 0.37
C GLY A 55 13.46 -4.70 0.69
N ARG A 56 12.18 -4.95 0.99
CA ARG A 56 11.68 -6.28 1.37
C ARG A 56 11.22 -7.07 0.15
N ARG A 57 11.28 -8.41 0.28
CA ARG A 57 10.72 -9.31 -0.74
C ARG A 57 9.21 -9.26 -0.67
N PHE A 58 8.53 -9.42 -1.81
CA PHE A 58 7.08 -9.38 -1.89
C PHE A 58 6.42 -10.40 -0.95
N ALA A 59 6.98 -11.60 -0.87
CA ALA A 59 6.51 -12.66 0.02
C ALA A 59 6.58 -12.30 1.52
N ASP A 60 7.44 -11.36 1.92
CA ASP A 60 7.59 -10.95 3.33
C ASP A 60 6.58 -9.85 3.70
N VAL A 61 6.06 -9.10 2.73
CA VAL A 61 5.23 -7.91 2.97
C VAL A 61 3.97 -8.20 3.81
N PRO A 62 3.19 -9.27 3.56
CA PRO A 62 1.96 -9.53 4.34
C PRO A 62 2.21 -9.54 5.85
N GLN A 63 3.26 -10.22 6.30
CA GLN A 63 3.59 -10.34 7.72
C GLN A 63 4.06 -9.01 8.32
N LEU A 64 4.70 -8.14 7.52
CA LEU A 64 5.25 -6.87 8.00
C LEU A 64 4.18 -5.80 8.21
N VAL A 65 3.05 -5.90 7.50
CA VAL A 65 2.01 -4.86 7.50
C VAL A 65 0.73 -5.27 8.22
N GLN A 66 0.60 -6.53 8.64
CA GLN A 66 -0.65 -7.07 9.23
C GLN A 66 -1.16 -6.29 10.45
N GLU A 67 -0.26 -5.74 11.28
CA GLU A 67 -0.59 -4.97 12.49
C GLU A 67 -0.68 -3.46 12.23
N LEU A 68 -0.36 -3.00 11.01
CA LEU A 68 -0.34 -1.57 10.69
C LEU A 68 -1.70 -0.88 10.94
N PRO A 69 -2.86 -1.46 10.62
CA PRO A 69 -4.16 -0.82 10.89
C PRO A 69 -4.39 -0.51 12.38
N GLU A 70 -3.85 -1.33 13.29
CA GLU A 70 -4.04 -1.14 14.74
C GLU A 70 -3.33 0.11 15.26
N SER A 71 -2.35 0.61 14.51
CA SER A 71 -1.59 1.82 14.83
C SER A 71 -2.27 3.13 14.43
N PHE A 72 -3.49 3.05 13.87
CA PHE A 72 -4.33 4.18 13.48
C PHE A 72 -5.61 4.27 14.34
N ASP A 73 -6.18 5.47 14.38
CA ASP A 73 -7.47 5.74 15.02
C ASP A 73 -8.60 4.96 14.34
N SER A 74 -9.65 4.65 15.10
CA SER A 74 -10.74 3.77 14.63
C SER A 74 -11.41 4.23 13.33
N GLU A 75 -11.45 5.54 13.09
CA GLU A 75 -12.00 6.14 11.87
C GLU A 75 -11.14 5.87 10.63
N ASP A 76 -9.82 5.76 10.80
CA ASP A 76 -8.85 5.59 9.73
C ASP A 76 -8.56 4.12 9.40
N ARG A 77 -8.81 3.20 10.36
CA ARG A 77 -8.49 1.76 10.20
C ARG A 77 -9.13 1.13 8.97
N GLY A 78 -10.34 1.55 8.63
CA GLY A 78 -11.05 1.06 7.44
C GLY A 78 -10.26 1.37 6.18
N THR A 79 -9.90 2.63 5.97
CA THR A 79 -9.10 3.07 4.82
C THR A 79 -7.71 2.43 4.82
N VAL A 80 -7.03 2.36 5.97
CA VAL A 80 -5.72 1.71 6.08
C VAL A 80 -5.80 0.24 5.66
N SER A 81 -6.83 -0.47 6.11
CA SER A 81 -7.05 -1.88 5.75
C SER A 81 -7.28 -2.03 4.24
N THR A 82 -8.10 -1.16 3.64
CA THR A 82 -8.34 -1.16 2.18
C THR A 82 -7.04 -0.93 1.40
N VAL A 83 -6.22 0.04 1.81
CA VAL A 83 -4.91 0.30 1.17
C VAL A 83 -4.00 -0.93 1.24
N LEU A 84 -3.95 -1.60 2.39
CA LEU A 84 -3.15 -2.80 2.56
C LEU A 84 -3.66 -3.96 1.72
N SER A 85 -4.98 -4.20 1.67
CA SER A 85 -5.56 -5.22 0.80
C SER A 85 -5.16 -5.01 -0.66
N THR A 86 -5.31 -3.78 -1.18
CA THR A 86 -4.91 -3.46 -2.57
C THR A 86 -3.41 -3.64 -2.80
N LEU A 87 -2.55 -3.27 -1.84
CA LEU A 87 -1.12 -3.53 -1.94
C LEU A 87 -0.83 -5.03 -2.04
N LEU A 88 -1.43 -5.84 -1.17
CA LEU A 88 -1.19 -7.28 -1.14
C LEU A 88 -1.67 -7.97 -2.42
N GLU A 89 -2.83 -7.58 -2.95
CA GLU A 89 -3.33 -8.04 -4.26
C GLU A 89 -2.33 -7.71 -5.37
N THR A 90 -1.84 -6.46 -5.43
CA THR A 90 -0.85 -6.02 -6.41
C THR A 90 0.43 -6.86 -6.35
N LEU A 91 0.89 -7.20 -5.14
CA LEU A 91 2.11 -8.00 -4.94
C LEU A 91 1.94 -9.46 -5.38
N VAL A 92 0.73 -10.02 -5.27
CA VAL A 92 0.41 -11.36 -5.79
C VAL A 92 0.47 -11.34 -7.30
N GLU A 93 -0.20 -10.39 -7.96
CA GLU A 93 -0.18 -10.24 -9.41
C GLU A 93 1.26 -10.10 -9.95
N GLU A 94 2.09 -9.26 -9.33
CA GLU A 94 3.51 -9.10 -9.66
C GLU A 94 4.33 -10.39 -9.52
N THR A 95 3.97 -11.24 -8.56
CA THR A 95 4.68 -12.50 -8.33
C THR A 95 4.29 -13.54 -9.37
N GLU A 96 3.01 -13.60 -9.76
CA GLU A 96 2.51 -14.51 -10.79
C GLU A 96 3.08 -14.18 -12.18
N GLU A 97 3.12 -12.91 -12.57
CA GLU A 97 3.67 -12.49 -13.86
C GLU A 97 5.16 -12.86 -14.01
N ARG A 98 5.92 -12.84 -12.91
CA ARG A 98 7.33 -13.26 -12.91
C ARG A 98 7.52 -14.77 -13.05
N LEU A 99 6.53 -15.59 -12.70
CA LEU A 99 6.58 -17.05 -12.83
C LEU A 99 6.16 -17.53 -14.23
N MET A 100 5.48 -16.69 -15.02
CA MET A 100 5.04 -17.01 -16.38
C MET A 100 6.12 -16.78 -17.46
N ILE A 101 7.32 -16.34 -17.09
CA ILE A 101 8.43 -15.99 -18.02
C ILE A 101 9.50 -17.09 -18.02
#